data_AF-V9LEE6-F1
#
_entry.id   AF-V9LEE6-F1
#
_cell.length_a   1.000
_cell.length_b   1.000
_cell.length_c   1.000
_cell.angle_alpha   90.00
_cell.angle_beta   90.00
_cell.angle_gamma   90.00
#
_symmetry.space_group_name_H-M   'P 1'
#
loop_
_entity.id
_entity.type
_entity.pdbx_description
1 polymer ?
#
loop_
_entity_poly.entity_id
_entity_poly.type
_entity_poly.pdbx_seq_one_letter_code
_entity_poly.pdbx_strand_id
1 'polypeptide(L)'
;RGNLTRDKHQEINKDLKEYITTLEKGELCMVNVLQWLQDCILKSTAKAPDANNEDRKSAEGQESEDPAKSVFSRYLIQSHHIYGKDKRRNILDWATELSLTGFCLPGKPGCICVEGQKQACEKFWSSVRRLNWKKISLRHHEDFFVARTEELGSLRCFAKFEELNLDPHTCHGGRENIMDKGKMYEFLVAHNCQHIFSFFFSVEGQGSLRETSQ
;
A
#
# COMPACT_ATOMS: atom_id res chain seq x y z
N ARG A 1 -7.60 -3.68 15.38
CA ARG A 1 -8.97 -3.75 14.78
C ARG A 1 -10.03 -3.49 15.85
N GLY A 2 -10.61 -2.29 15.89
CA GLY A 2 -11.98 -2.16 16.38
C GLY A 2 -12.89 -2.64 15.26
N ASN A 3 -13.53 -3.81 15.41
CA ASN A 3 -14.59 -4.18 14.47
C ASN A 3 -15.72 -3.17 14.66
N LEU A 4 -15.92 -2.26 13.71
CA LEU A 4 -17.16 -1.51 13.65
C LEU A 4 -18.28 -2.53 13.47
N THR A 5 -19.17 -2.61 14.45
CA THR A 5 -20.37 -3.44 14.34
C THR A 5 -21.15 -3.01 13.11
N ARG A 6 -21.85 -3.97 12.49
CA ARG A 6 -22.65 -3.74 11.28
C ARG A 6 -23.59 -2.54 11.45
N ASP A 7 -24.11 -2.36 12.66
CA ASP A 7 -25.01 -1.27 13.03
C ASP A 7 -24.30 0.09 13.01
N LYS A 8 -23.07 0.18 13.53
CA LYS A 8 -22.25 1.40 13.46
C LYS A 8 -21.84 1.74 12.02
N HIS A 9 -21.58 0.73 11.20
CA HIS A 9 -21.28 0.94 9.78
C HIS A 9 -22.50 1.49 9.03
N GLN A 10 -23.71 1.00 9.35
CA GLN A 10 -24.95 1.51 8.79
C GLN A 10 -25.24 2.95 9.25
N GLU A 11 -24.96 3.27 10.51
CA GLU A 11 -25.11 4.61 11.09
C GLU A 11 -24.17 5.62 10.42
N ILE A 12 -22.87 5.34 10.33
CA ILE A 12 -21.91 6.23 9.66
C ILE A 12 -22.26 6.41 8.18
N ASN A 13 -22.71 5.35 7.49
CA ASN A 13 -23.13 5.46 6.09
C ASN A 13 -24.40 6.31 5.92
N LYS A 14 -25.29 6.31 6.90
CA LYS A 14 -26.48 7.18 6.90
C LYS A 14 -26.07 8.63 7.10
N ASP A 15 -25.26 8.90 8.12
CA ASP A 15 -24.80 10.25 8.45
C ASP A 15 -23.91 10.84 7.36
N LEU A 16 -23.11 10.01 6.68
CA LEU A 16 -22.31 10.43 5.52
C LEU A 16 -23.18 10.89 4.36
N LYS A 17 -24.28 10.17 4.08
CA LYS A 17 -25.23 10.56 3.03
C LYS A 17 -25.90 11.88 3.38
N GLU A 18 -26.29 12.07 4.64
CA GLU A 18 -26.84 13.34 5.11
C GLU A 18 -25.81 14.47 4.99
N TYR A 19 -24.56 14.25 5.42
CA TYR A 19 -23.48 15.23 5.31
C TYR A 19 -23.20 15.64 3.86
N ILE A 20 -23.12 14.69 2.92
CA ILE A 20 -22.92 14.99 1.49
C ILE A 20 -24.05 15.86 0.94
N THR A 21 -25.29 15.70 1.42
CA THR A 21 -26.41 16.56 0.98
C THR A 21 -26.34 18.00 1.51
N THR A 22 -25.54 18.25 2.55
CA THR A 22 -25.30 19.60 3.10
C THR A 22 -24.18 20.36 2.38
N LEU A 23 -23.40 19.68 1.55
CA LEU A 23 -22.29 20.28 0.82
C LEU A 23 -22.80 20.97 -0.46
N GLU A 24 -22.24 22.13 -0.77
CA GLU A 24 -22.61 22.88 -1.97
C GLU A 24 -22.26 22.12 -3.26
N LYS A 25 -23.21 22.05 -4.19
CA LYS A 25 -23.02 21.36 -5.47
C LYS A 25 -22.11 22.21 -6.37
N GLY A 26 -20.93 21.70 -6.68
CA GLY A 26 -20.01 22.33 -7.65
C GLY A 26 -18.58 22.52 -7.16
N GLU A 27 -18.30 22.25 -5.87
CA GLU A 27 -16.95 22.37 -5.29
C GLU A 27 -16.29 21.03 -4.99
N LEU A 28 -14.96 21.04 -4.85
CA LEU A 28 -14.15 19.88 -4.45
C LEU A 28 -14.38 19.55 -2.97
N CYS A 29 -15.38 18.72 -2.68
CA CYS A 29 -15.78 18.37 -1.31
C CYS A 29 -15.01 17.21 -0.68
N MET A 30 -14.00 16.66 -1.37
CA MET A 30 -13.29 15.44 -0.94
C MET A 30 -12.57 15.62 0.40
N VAL A 31 -11.92 16.77 0.61
CA VAL A 31 -11.20 17.07 1.87
C VAL A 31 -12.18 17.18 3.03
N ASN A 32 -13.32 17.81 2.83
CA ASN A 32 -14.36 17.99 3.85
C ASN A 32 -14.98 16.65 4.25
N VAL A 33 -15.26 15.78 3.27
CA VAL A 33 -15.77 14.42 3.51
C VAL A 33 -14.74 13.56 4.26
N LEU A 34 -13.46 13.65 3.87
CA LEU A 34 -12.38 12.93 4.56
C LEU A 34 -12.22 13.41 6.01
N GLN A 35 -12.22 14.72 6.24
CA GLN A 35 -12.13 15.31 7.58
C GLN A 35 -13.30 14.87 8.46
N TRP A 36 -14.54 14.95 7.93
CA TRP A 36 -15.73 14.51 8.65
C TRP A 36 -15.66 13.04 9.03
N LEU A 37 -15.19 12.18 8.13
CA LEU A 37 -15.08 10.74 8.39
C LEU A 37 -14.00 10.44 9.44
N GLN A 38 -12.87 11.18 9.44
CA GLN A 38 -11.85 11.09 10.47
C GLN A 38 -12.40 11.51 11.85
N ASP A 39 -13.15 12.61 11.91
CA ASP A 39 -13.77 13.08 13.15
C ASP A 39 -14.78 12.07 13.71
N CYS A 40 -15.56 11.41 12.86
CA CYS A 40 -16.48 10.34 13.25
C CYS A 40 -15.74 9.14 13.86
N ILE A 41 -14.61 8.75 13.28
CA ILE A 41 -13.79 7.66 13.80
C ILE A 41 -13.17 8.06 15.15
N LEU A 42 -12.61 9.27 15.26
CA LEU A 42 -12.02 9.79 16.50
C LEU A 42 -13.03 9.84 17.66
N LYS A 43 -14.26 10.31 17.39
CA LYS A 43 -15.36 10.32 18.37
C LYS A 43 -15.73 8.91 18.85
N SER A 44 -15.63 7.91 17.98
CA SER A 44 -15.92 6.51 18.35
C SER A 44 -14.84 5.87 19.23
N THR A 45 -13.62 6.43 19.23
CA THR A 45 -12.46 5.95 20.00
C THR A 45 -12.19 6.75 21.27
N ALA A 46 -12.81 7.93 21.43
CA ALA A 46 -12.58 8.80 22.58
C ALA A 46 -13.44 8.41 23.80
N LYS A 47 -12.85 7.65 24.72
CA LYS A 47 -13.12 7.77 26.16
C LYS A 47 -12.02 8.69 26.72
N ALA A 48 -12.39 9.84 27.30
CA ALA A 48 -11.51 10.91 27.82
C ALA A 48 -10.89 10.57 29.20
N PRO A 49 -10.02 11.42 29.83
CA PRO A 49 -9.30 12.65 29.40
C PRO A 49 -7.74 12.55 29.61
N ASP A 50 -6.85 13.49 29.23
CA ASP A 50 -6.52 14.75 29.93
C ASP A 50 -5.56 15.68 29.14
N ALA A 51 -5.51 16.93 29.60
CA ALA A 51 -4.99 18.16 28.99
C ALA A 51 -3.48 18.44 29.13
N ASN A 52 -3.04 19.48 28.38
CA ASN A 52 -1.75 20.21 28.36
C ASN A 52 -0.60 19.49 27.62
N ASN A 53 0.21 20.11 26.76
CA ASN A 53 0.69 21.49 26.66
C ASN A 53 1.12 21.80 25.20
N GLU A 54 1.00 23.05 24.79
CA GLU A 54 1.66 23.60 23.60
C GLU A 54 3.19 23.72 23.86
N ASP A 55 4.04 23.45 22.87
CA ASP A 55 4.91 24.47 22.23
C ASP A 55 5.80 23.92 21.10
N ARG A 56 6.40 24.87 20.37
CA ARG A 56 6.95 24.89 19.00
C ARG A 56 8.25 24.13 18.65
N LYS A 57 8.34 23.88 17.31
CA LYS A 57 9.48 23.99 16.36
C LYS A 57 10.37 22.76 16.04
N SER A 58 10.22 22.32 14.78
CA SER A 58 11.23 22.00 13.75
C SER A 58 12.66 21.62 14.16
N ALA A 59 13.08 20.39 13.84
CA ALA A 59 14.23 20.08 12.95
C ALA A 59 14.53 18.57 12.98
N GLU A 60 15.06 18.09 11.87
CA GLU A 60 15.30 16.68 11.54
C GLU A 60 16.26 15.94 12.48
N GLY A 61 16.06 14.62 12.55
CA GLY A 61 17.15 13.67 12.75
C GLY A 61 17.45 13.31 14.20
N GLN A 62 16.57 12.49 14.78
CA GLN A 62 16.90 11.36 15.66
C GLN A 62 15.58 10.72 16.06
N GLU A 63 15.20 9.61 15.41
CA GLU A 63 14.18 8.72 15.96
C GLU A 63 14.77 8.14 17.25
N SER A 64 14.50 8.84 18.36
CA SER A 64 14.44 8.22 19.67
C SER A 64 13.58 6.97 19.52
N GLU A 65 14.17 5.80 19.78
CA GLU A 65 13.43 4.56 19.97
C GLU A 65 12.49 4.75 21.17
N ASP A 66 11.28 5.22 20.87
CA ASP A 66 10.11 5.08 21.72
C ASP A 66 9.73 3.58 21.66
N PRO A 67 9.87 2.81 22.75
CA PRO A 67 9.85 1.35 22.71
C PRO A 67 8.46 0.71 22.44
N ALA A 68 7.54 1.37 21.74
CA ALA A 68 6.16 0.88 21.59
C ALA A 68 5.41 1.22 20.29
N LYS A 69 6.06 1.65 19.20
CA LYS A 69 5.38 1.88 17.92
C LYS A 69 6.02 1.04 16.82
N SER A 70 5.40 -0.07 16.47
CA SER A 70 5.79 -0.87 15.31
C SER A 70 5.10 -0.31 14.07
N VAL A 71 5.79 -0.31 12.93
CA VAL A 71 5.22 0.18 11.67
C VAL A 71 5.04 -1.00 10.73
N PHE A 72 3.79 -1.19 10.29
CA PHE A 72 3.49 -2.06 9.15
C PHE A 72 3.67 -1.25 7.88
N SER A 73 4.39 -1.79 6.92
CA SER A 73 4.55 -1.16 5.62
C SER A 73 4.13 -2.08 4.49
N ARG A 74 3.64 -1.50 3.40
CA ARG A 74 3.41 -2.17 2.12
C ARG A 74 4.20 -1.47 1.04
N TYR A 75 5.02 -2.21 0.31
CA TYR A 75 5.88 -1.68 -0.75
C TYR A 75 5.41 -2.22 -2.10
N LEU A 76 5.18 -1.30 -3.04
CA LEU A 76 4.76 -1.60 -4.41
C LEU A 76 5.93 -1.33 -5.35
N ILE A 77 6.59 -2.39 -5.78
CA ILE A 77 7.83 -2.33 -6.57
C ILE A 77 7.52 -2.76 -8.00
N GLN A 78 7.94 -1.95 -8.96
CA GLN A 78 7.79 -2.25 -10.38
C GLN A 78 9.17 -2.39 -11.05
N SER A 79 9.31 -3.41 -11.86
CA SER A 79 10.50 -3.68 -12.66
C SER A 79 10.14 -3.74 -14.14
N HIS A 80 11.13 -3.56 -15.00
CA HIS A 80 10.91 -3.71 -16.44
C HIS A 80 10.50 -5.15 -16.82
N HIS A 81 11.08 -6.16 -16.17
CA HIS A 81 10.66 -7.57 -16.26
C HIS A 81 11.32 -8.44 -15.18
N ILE A 82 10.69 -9.57 -14.83
CA ILE A 82 11.21 -10.58 -13.89
C ILE A 82 11.30 -11.96 -14.57
N TYR A 83 12.18 -12.09 -15.57
CA TYR A 83 12.32 -13.33 -16.35
C TYR A 83 13.34 -14.34 -15.81
N GLY A 84 14.39 -13.88 -15.12
CA GLY A 84 15.44 -14.76 -14.61
C GLY A 84 14.94 -15.65 -13.47
N LYS A 85 15.15 -16.97 -13.59
CA LYS A 85 14.81 -17.94 -12.53
C LYS A 85 15.48 -17.59 -11.20
N ASP A 86 16.75 -17.17 -11.24
CA ASP A 86 17.51 -16.81 -10.04
C ASP A 86 16.92 -15.57 -9.35
N LYS A 87 16.48 -14.56 -10.13
CA LYS A 87 15.80 -13.38 -9.56
C LYS A 87 14.50 -13.78 -8.87
N ARG A 88 13.70 -14.65 -9.49
CA ARG A 88 12.44 -15.13 -8.90
C ARG A 88 12.67 -15.93 -7.64
N ARG A 89 13.65 -16.84 -7.66
CA ARG A 89 14.09 -17.61 -6.48
C ARG A 89 14.51 -16.69 -5.33
N ASN A 90 15.43 -15.75 -5.59
CA ASN A 90 15.89 -14.80 -4.57
C ASN A 90 14.74 -13.95 -3.99
N ILE A 91 13.80 -13.51 -4.83
CA ILE A 91 12.63 -12.76 -4.37
C ILE A 91 11.76 -13.60 -3.41
N LEU A 92 11.48 -14.86 -3.76
CA LEU A 92 10.71 -15.77 -2.90
C LEU A 92 11.43 -16.09 -1.60
N ASP A 93 12.72 -16.41 -1.68
CA ASP A 93 13.54 -16.80 -0.54
C ASP A 93 13.68 -15.64 0.44
N TRP A 94 14.03 -14.43 -0.03
CA TRP A 94 14.15 -13.26 0.84
C TRP A 94 12.82 -12.82 1.46
N ALA A 95 11.70 -12.92 0.73
CA ALA A 95 10.39 -12.61 1.29
C ALA A 95 10.05 -13.57 2.44
N THR A 96 10.36 -14.86 2.26
CA THR A 96 10.14 -15.90 3.26
C THR A 96 11.04 -15.70 4.48
N GLU A 97 12.35 -15.49 4.27
CA GLU A 97 13.34 -15.24 5.33
C GLU A 97 12.96 -14.02 6.19
N LEU A 98 12.43 -12.97 5.56
CA LEU A 98 12.02 -11.73 6.22
C LEU A 98 10.58 -11.76 6.77
N SER A 99 9.89 -12.91 6.68
CA SER A 99 8.49 -13.07 7.13
C SER A 99 7.54 -12.03 6.50
N LEU A 100 7.77 -11.70 5.24
CA LEU A 100 6.92 -10.82 4.44
C LEU A 100 5.82 -11.63 3.74
N THR A 101 4.67 -10.99 3.51
CA THR A 101 3.59 -11.53 2.69
C THR A 101 3.42 -10.66 1.45
N GLY A 102 2.67 -11.15 0.46
CA GLY A 102 2.44 -10.42 -0.78
C GLY A 102 2.61 -11.31 -2.01
N PHE A 103 3.13 -10.73 -3.08
CA PHE A 103 3.32 -11.45 -4.31
C PHE A 103 4.45 -10.91 -5.17
N CYS A 104 4.97 -11.75 -6.05
CA CYS A 104 5.64 -11.31 -7.27
C CYS A 104 4.89 -11.82 -8.49
N LEU A 105 4.73 -10.95 -9.49
CA LEU A 105 4.11 -11.27 -10.76
C LEU A 105 5.19 -11.16 -11.84
N PRO A 106 5.78 -12.29 -12.25
CA PRO A 106 6.70 -12.35 -13.37
C PRO A 106 6.00 -11.92 -14.67
N GLY A 107 6.73 -11.20 -15.50
CA GLY A 107 6.21 -10.70 -16.77
C GLY A 107 6.87 -9.40 -17.17
N LYS A 108 6.25 -8.69 -18.13
CA LYS A 108 6.65 -7.38 -18.62
C LYS A 108 5.43 -6.44 -18.60
N PRO A 109 5.38 -5.42 -17.71
CA PRO A 109 6.31 -5.18 -16.61
C PRO A 109 6.19 -6.26 -15.52
N GLY A 110 7.22 -6.39 -14.69
CA GLY A 110 7.14 -7.24 -13.49
C GLY A 110 6.70 -6.42 -12.28
N CYS A 111 5.77 -6.97 -11.49
CA CYS A 111 5.25 -6.31 -10.29
C CYS A 111 5.60 -7.12 -9.04
N ILE A 112 5.94 -6.44 -7.95
CA ILE A 112 6.21 -7.05 -6.65
C ILE A 112 5.47 -6.22 -5.61
N CYS A 113 4.69 -6.89 -4.77
CA CYS A 113 4.08 -6.31 -3.58
C CYS A 113 4.61 -7.06 -2.37
N VAL A 114 5.21 -6.37 -1.42
CA VAL A 114 5.55 -6.95 -0.12
C VAL A 114 4.90 -6.15 0.99
N GLU A 115 4.44 -6.83 2.02
CA GLU A 115 3.87 -6.21 3.19
C GLU A 115 4.33 -6.93 4.47
N GLY A 116 4.50 -6.17 5.54
CA GLY A 116 5.02 -6.67 6.80
C GLY A 116 5.61 -5.55 7.64
N GLN A 117 6.57 -5.88 8.51
CA GLN A 117 7.23 -4.87 9.33
C GLN A 117 8.10 -3.96 8.46
N LYS A 118 8.12 -2.65 8.74
CA LYS A 118 8.83 -1.64 7.94
C LYS A 118 10.29 -2.00 7.67
N GLN A 119 11.03 -2.35 8.73
CA GLN A 119 12.44 -2.74 8.62
C GLN A 119 12.66 -3.96 7.71
N ALA A 120 11.72 -4.92 7.71
CA ALA A 120 11.79 -6.08 6.84
C ALA A 120 11.52 -5.69 5.38
N CYS A 121 10.55 -4.81 5.12
CA CYS A 121 10.26 -4.29 3.79
C CYS A 121 11.44 -3.48 3.21
N GLU A 122 12.09 -2.65 4.04
CA GLU A 122 13.28 -1.87 3.66
C GLU A 122 14.48 -2.76 3.34
N LYS A 123 14.72 -3.80 4.16
CA LYS A 123 15.76 -4.81 3.91
C LYS A 123 15.49 -5.56 2.62
N PHE A 124 14.25 -6.01 2.41
CA PHE A 124 13.84 -6.69 1.19
C PHE A 124 14.06 -5.80 -0.04
N TRP A 125 13.58 -4.56 -0.01
CA TRP A 125 13.76 -3.61 -1.10
C TRP A 125 15.24 -3.34 -1.39
N SER A 126 16.04 -3.19 -0.34
CA SER A 126 17.48 -3.00 -0.46
C SER A 126 18.20 -4.18 -1.12
N SER A 127 17.78 -5.41 -0.86
CA SER A 127 18.32 -6.60 -1.53
C SER A 127 17.84 -6.71 -2.97
N VAL A 128 16.53 -6.55 -3.20
CA VAL A 128 15.94 -6.65 -4.55
C VAL A 128 16.51 -5.60 -5.48
N ARG A 129 16.66 -4.34 -5.07
CA ARG A 129 17.21 -3.27 -5.93
C ARG A 129 18.65 -3.49 -6.37
N ARG A 130 19.43 -4.33 -5.68
CA ARG A 130 20.83 -4.66 -6.03
C ARG A 130 20.96 -5.78 -7.07
N LEU A 131 19.89 -6.50 -7.38
CA LEU A 131 19.91 -7.46 -8.48
C LEU A 131 20.07 -6.75 -9.83
N ASN A 132 20.41 -7.49 -10.88
CA ASN A 132 20.56 -6.92 -12.22
C ASN A 132 19.19 -6.62 -12.86
N TRP A 133 18.87 -5.32 -12.98
CA TRP A 133 17.63 -4.80 -13.57
C TRP A 133 17.95 -3.79 -14.67
N LYS A 134 17.19 -3.83 -15.77
CA LYS A 134 17.19 -2.72 -16.75
C LYS A 134 16.57 -1.46 -16.15
N LYS A 135 15.49 -1.62 -15.38
CA LYS A 135 14.83 -0.57 -14.58
C LYS A 135 14.08 -1.25 -13.45
N ILE A 136 14.19 -0.71 -12.24
CA ILE A 136 13.37 -1.06 -11.08
C ILE A 136 13.11 0.19 -10.24
N SER A 137 11.91 0.31 -9.69
CA SER A 137 11.50 1.46 -8.90
C SER A 137 10.47 1.05 -7.84
N LEU A 138 10.58 1.63 -6.65
CA LEU A 138 9.49 1.65 -5.69
C LEU A 138 8.45 2.67 -6.17
N ARG A 139 7.30 2.20 -6.64
CA ARG A 139 6.23 3.05 -7.19
C ARG A 139 5.45 3.75 -6.09
N HIS A 140 5.22 3.05 -4.99
CA HIS A 140 4.50 3.56 -3.84
C HIS A 140 4.85 2.74 -2.60
N HIS A 141 4.68 3.34 -1.43
CA HIS A 141 4.67 2.62 -0.18
C HIS A 141 3.62 3.22 0.76
N GLU A 142 3.05 2.37 1.60
CA GLU A 142 2.08 2.74 2.62
C GLU A 142 2.67 2.37 3.98
N ASP A 143 2.59 3.29 4.95
CA ASP A 143 3.01 3.07 6.34
C ASP A 143 1.79 3.16 7.26
N PHE A 144 1.63 2.15 8.13
CA PHE A 144 0.56 2.06 9.11
C PHE A 144 1.18 1.87 10.49
N PHE A 145 0.95 2.85 11.36
CA PHE A 145 1.45 2.83 12.73
C PHE A 145 0.58 1.90 13.57
N VAL A 146 1.21 0.96 14.27
CA VAL A 146 0.53 0.06 15.22
C VAL A 146 1.12 0.20 16.61
N ALA A 147 0.25 0.15 17.62
CA ALA A 147 0.68 0.21 19.02
C ALA A 147 1.37 -1.08 19.48
N ARG A 148 1.07 -2.22 18.82
CA ARG A 148 1.67 -3.52 19.17
C ARG A 148 1.92 -4.38 17.95
N THR A 149 2.97 -5.18 18.01
CA THR A 149 3.44 -6.04 16.91
C THR A 149 2.43 -7.13 16.53
N GLU A 150 1.59 -7.60 17.46
CA GLU A 150 0.59 -8.63 17.15
C GLU A 150 -0.51 -8.12 16.20
N GLU A 151 -0.71 -6.79 16.14
CA GLU A 151 -1.72 -6.17 15.30
C GLU A 151 -1.32 -6.11 13.81
N LEU A 152 -0.01 -6.28 13.52
CA LEU A 152 0.53 -6.31 12.16
C LEU A 152 -0.16 -7.35 11.28
N GLY A 153 -0.50 -8.52 11.85
CA GLY A 153 -1.18 -9.60 11.12
C GLY A 153 -2.55 -9.20 10.57
N SER A 154 -3.24 -8.26 11.24
CA SER A 154 -4.58 -7.82 10.83
C SER A 154 -4.59 -6.85 9.65
N LEU A 155 -3.42 -6.29 9.32
CA LEU A 155 -3.21 -5.35 8.19
C LEU A 155 -2.77 -6.05 6.90
N ARG A 156 -2.37 -7.33 7.00
CA ARG A 156 -1.99 -8.14 5.84
C ARG A 156 -3.19 -8.39 4.94
N CYS A 157 -3.03 -8.09 3.66
CA CYS A 157 -3.95 -8.51 2.60
C CYS A 157 -3.67 -9.95 2.14
N PHE A 158 -2.44 -10.42 2.32
CA PHE A 158 -1.97 -11.72 1.85
C PHE A 158 -1.51 -12.61 3.01
N ALA A 159 -1.86 -13.89 2.97
CA ALA A 159 -1.49 -14.84 4.02
C ALA A 159 -0.01 -15.30 3.92
N LYS A 160 0.52 -15.36 2.71
CA LYS A 160 1.91 -15.74 2.39
C LYS A 160 2.44 -14.88 1.26
N PHE A 161 3.72 -15.03 0.95
CA PHE A 161 4.31 -14.47 -0.26
C PHE A 161 4.32 -15.51 -1.38
N GLU A 162 3.79 -15.18 -2.56
CA GLU A 162 3.66 -16.14 -3.67
C GLU A 162 4.10 -15.56 -5.03
N GLU A 163 4.63 -16.45 -5.89
CA GLU A 163 4.83 -16.15 -7.31
C GLU A 163 3.53 -16.41 -8.07
N LEU A 164 2.95 -15.36 -8.63
CA LEU A 164 1.69 -15.44 -9.38
C LEU A 164 1.97 -15.80 -10.83
N ASN A 165 1.34 -16.89 -11.28
CA ASN A 165 1.31 -17.29 -12.68
C ASN A 165 -0.08 -17.02 -13.25
N LEU A 166 -0.34 -15.78 -13.65
CA LEU A 166 -1.65 -15.36 -14.19
C LEU A 166 -1.83 -15.73 -15.68
N ASP A 167 -0.96 -16.59 -16.22
CA ASP A 167 -0.92 -16.97 -17.64
C ASP A 167 -1.15 -18.47 -17.86
N PRO A 168 -2.27 -18.87 -18.48
CA PRO A 168 -2.52 -20.25 -18.92
C PRO A 168 -1.84 -20.61 -20.26
N HIS A 169 -1.32 -19.64 -21.02
CA HIS A 169 -0.96 -19.84 -22.44
C HIS A 169 0.54 -19.89 -22.75
N THR A 170 1.42 -19.78 -21.76
CA THR A 170 2.87 -19.81 -21.98
C THR A 170 3.50 -21.11 -21.49
N CYS A 171 2.89 -22.25 -21.86
CA CYS A 171 3.59 -23.54 -21.76
C CYS A 171 4.64 -23.69 -22.87
N HIS A 172 4.47 -23.07 -24.05
CA HIS A 172 5.30 -23.36 -25.22
C HIS A 172 5.68 -22.09 -26.02
N GLY A 173 6.87 -21.56 -25.75
CA GLY A 173 7.78 -21.04 -26.79
C GLY A 173 7.36 -19.85 -27.68
N GLY A 174 6.26 -19.13 -27.44
CA GLY A 174 5.86 -18.05 -28.35
C GLY A 174 5.06 -16.93 -27.68
N ARG A 175 5.60 -15.72 -27.81
CA ARG A 175 5.12 -14.41 -27.30
C ARG A 175 5.61 -14.09 -25.89
N GLU A 176 6.22 -12.92 -25.77
CA GLU A 176 6.77 -12.36 -24.54
C GLU A 176 5.73 -12.50 -23.41
N ASN A 177 6.14 -12.90 -22.20
CA ASN A 177 5.27 -13.05 -21.03
C ASN A 177 4.76 -11.65 -20.60
N ILE A 178 3.77 -11.15 -21.32
CA ILE A 178 3.08 -9.88 -21.10
C ILE A 178 2.05 -10.15 -20.03
N MET A 179 2.15 -9.39 -18.96
CA MET A 179 1.24 -9.52 -17.84
C MET A 179 -0.19 -9.12 -18.23
N ASP A 180 -1.15 -10.00 -17.93
CA ASP A 180 -2.58 -9.74 -18.07
C ASP A 180 -3.09 -8.82 -16.93
N LYS A 181 -3.33 -7.56 -17.28
CA LYS A 181 -3.83 -6.54 -16.34
C LYS A 181 -5.21 -6.89 -15.77
N GLY A 182 -6.07 -7.55 -16.56
CA GLY A 182 -7.42 -7.90 -16.13
C GLY A 182 -7.39 -8.94 -15.01
N LYS A 183 -6.62 -10.02 -15.21
CA LYS A 183 -6.42 -11.05 -14.18
C LYS A 183 -5.69 -10.53 -12.95
N MET A 184 -4.73 -9.62 -13.14
CA MET A 184 -4.10 -8.96 -11.99
C MET A 184 -5.13 -8.17 -11.19
N TYR A 185 -6.02 -7.42 -11.84
CA TYR A 185 -7.06 -6.68 -11.16
C TYR A 185 -8.04 -7.61 -10.42
N GLU A 186 -8.50 -8.69 -11.05
CA GLU A 186 -9.35 -9.71 -10.42
C GLU A 186 -8.68 -10.32 -9.17
N PHE A 187 -7.39 -10.63 -9.25
CA PHE A 187 -6.61 -11.12 -8.12
C PHE A 187 -6.58 -10.10 -6.96
N LEU A 188 -6.40 -8.81 -7.25
CA LEU A 188 -6.39 -7.77 -6.23
C LEU A 188 -7.77 -7.54 -5.60
N VAL A 189 -8.84 -7.64 -6.39
CA VAL A 189 -10.22 -7.57 -5.89
C VAL A 189 -10.49 -8.73 -4.94
N ALA A 190 -10.04 -9.95 -5.27
CA ALA A 190 -10.21 -11.12 -4.39
C ALA A 190 -9.51 -10.96 -3.02
N HIS A 191 -8.46 -10.13 -2.95
CA HIS A 191 -7.72 -9.82 -1.73
C HIS A 191 -8.12 -8.47 -1.08
N ASN A 192 -9.18 -7.81 -1.57
CA ASN A 192 -9.64 -6.49 -1.13
C ASN A 192 -8.55 -5.40 -1.17
N CYS A 193 -7.63 -5.48 -2.13
CA CYS A 193 -6.51 -4.54 -2.28
C CYS A 193 -6.44 -3.91 -3.68
N GLN A 194 -7.58 -3.82 -4.39
CA GLN A 194 -7.69 -3.25 -5.74
C GLN A 194 -7.15 -1.82 -5.89
N HIS A 195 -7.12 -1.04 -4.80
CA HIS A 195 -6.54 0.31 -4.79
C HIS A 195 -5.06 0.31 -5.22
N ILE A 196 -4.31 -0.78 -4.99
CA ILE A 196 -2.89 -0.83 -5.36
C ILE A 196 -2.67 -0.89 -6.88
N PHE A 197 -3.70 -1.26 -7.64
CA PHE A 197 -3.62 -1.37 -9.10
C PHE A 197 -3.24 -0.04 -9.75
N SER A 198 -3.78 1.08 -9.26
CA SER A 198 -3.48 2.41 -9.79
C SER A 198 -2.00 2.76 -9.59
N PHE A 199 -1.35 2.37 -8.49
CA PHE A 199 0.07 2.69 -8.31
C PHE A 199 0.99 1.96 -9.31
N PHE A 200 0.58 0.78 -9.79
CA PHE A 200 1.34 0.04 -10.81
C PHE A 200 1.13 0.55 -12.23
N PHE A 201 -0.09 1.01 -12.57
CA PHE A 201 -0.47 1.29 -13.97
C PHE A 201 -1.06 2.66 -14.23
N SER A 202 -1.23 3.51 -13.22
CA SER A 202 -1.55 4.91 -13.46
C SER A 202 -0.46 5.52 -14.30
N VAL A 203 -0.89 6.05 -15.44
CA VAL A 203 -0.12 7.00 -16.23
C VAL A 203 0.12 8.20 -15.32
N GLU A 204 1.35 8.38 -14.85
CA GLU A 204 1.78 9.69 -14.39
C GLU A 204 1.62 10.62 -15.59
N GLY A 205 0.51 11.35 -15.62
CA GLY A 205 0.34 12.48 -16.53
C GLY A 205 1.50 13.42 -16.27
N GLN A 206 2.15 13.85 -17.36
CA GLN A 206 3.15 14.91 -17.32
C GLN A 206 2.53 16.16 -16.69
N GLY A 207 2.69 16.32 -15.38
CA GLY A 207 2.62 17.62 -14.72
C GLY A 207 3.92 18.37 -14.98
N SER A 208 4.22 18.65 -16.25
CA SER A 208 5.19 19.71 -16.57
C SER A 208 4.54 21.02 -16.14
N LEU A 209 4.82 21.43 -14.91
CA LEU A 209 4.78 22.84 -14.55
C LEU A 209 5.82 23.51 -15.45
N ARG A 210 5.36 24.01 -16.60
CA ARG A 210 6.06 25.06 -17.32
C ARG A 210 5.92 26.30 -16.44
N GLU A 211 6.92 26.56 -15.62
CA GLU A 211 7.18 27.92 -15.15
C GLU A 211 7.52 28.75 -16.39
N THR A 212 6.51 29.44 -16.93
CA THR A 212 6.73 30.65 -17.72
C THR A 212 7.14 31.73 -16.74
N SER A 213 8.45 31.89 -16.55
CA SER A 213 9.02 33.14 -16.03
C SER A 213 9.25 34.11 -17.19
N GLN A 214 9.00 35.37 -16.84
CA GLN A 214 8.84 36.58 -17.64
C GLN A 214 10.00 36.91 -18.59
#